data_AF-A0A4Y8P9A5-F1
#
_entry.id   AF-A0A4Y8P9A5-F1
#
_cell.length_a   1.000
_cell.length_b   1.000
_cell.length_c   1.000
_cell.angle_alpha   90.00
_cell.angle_beta   90.00
_cell.angle_gamma   90.00
#
_symmetry.space_group_name_H-M   'P 1'
#
loop_
_entity.id
_entity.type
_entity.pdbx_description
1 polymer ?
#
loop_
_entity_poly.entity_id
_entity_poly.type
_entity_poly.pdbx_seq_one_letter_code
_entity_poly.pdbx_strand_id
1 'polypeptide(L)'
;MNETRPQKIDTYGIPEDYWGQLDPEAVEELKQASFSYPDKRKVLYHLNRAFEKSASHMTVLIGMYRFYFYQSDLEKSLYWGKLCVAETAKKLGISQSWEELTEEHKQKLKKEESPLIDLYLRALHAVGYLLGRLGQKDEALKILNVLSEIDTSKQLGAERLAGILMAEEIP
;
A
#
# COMPACT_ATOMS: atom_id res chain seq x y z
N MET A 1 -16.04 -28.40 2.55
CA MET A 1 -16.89 -27.25 2.94
C MET A 1 -15.95 -26.15 3.42
N ASN A 2 -15.59 -25.21 2.56
CA ASN A 2 -14.93 -23.98 3.01
C ASN A 2 -16.03 -23.07 3.54
N GLU A 3 -16.25 -23.10 4.84
CA GLU A 3 -17.03 -22.06 5.51
C GLU A 3 -16.17 -20.79 5.47
N THR A 4 -16.37 -19.97 4.44
CA THR A 4 -15.79 -18.62 4.40
C THR A 4 -16.46 -17.85 5.54
N ARG A 5 -15.82 -17.80 6.72
CA ARG A 5 -16.23 -16.88 7.78
C ARG A 5 -16.33 -15.50 7.13
N PRO A 6 -17.40 -14.72 7.40
CA PRO A 6 -17.44 -13.35 6.95
C PRO A 6 -16.20 -12.66 7.55
N GLN A 7 -15.27 -12.25 6.67
CA GLN A 7 -14.11 -11.49 7.07
C GLN A 7 -14.63 -10.24 7.78
N LYS A 8 -14.25 -10.06 9.04
CA LYS A 8 -14.53 -8.80 9.70
C LYS A 8 -13.68 -7.74 9.01
N ILE A 9 -14.33 -6.74 8.46
CA ILE A 9 -13.69 -5.58 7.85
C ILE A 9 -13.89 -4.40 8.78
N ASP A 10 -12.87 -3.57 8.90
CA ASP A 10 -12.99 -2.31 9.61
C ASP A 10 -13.85 -1.32 8.81
N THR A 11 -14.13 -0.15 9.40
CA THR A 11 -14.92 0.92 8.77
C THR A 11 -14.36 1.39 7.42
N TYR A 12 -13.10 1.07 7.12
CA TYR A 12 -12.38 1.52 5.93
C TYR A 12 -12.10 0.37 4.93
N GLY A 13 -12.71 -0.80 5.15
CA GLY A 13 -12.59 -1.96 4.26
C GLY A 13 -11.30 -2.74 4.41
N ILE A 14 -10.56 -2.54 5.51
CA ILE A 14 -9.36 -3.32 5.85
C ILE A 14 -9.78 -4.55 6.67
N PRO A 15 -9.39 -5.77 6.29
CA PRO A 15 -9.76 -6.95 7.07
C PRO A 15 -9.11 -6.93 8.46
N GLU A 16 -9.94 -6.94 9.51
CA GLU A 16 -9.54 -7.00 10.91
C GLU A 16 -8.76 -8.28 11.22
N ASP A 17 -9.00 -9.36 10.47
CA ASP A 17 -8.30 -10.65 10.64
C ASP A 17 -6.78 -10.50 10.56
N TYR A 18 -6.28 -9.48 9.85
CA TYR A 18 -4.85 -9.24 9.68
C TYR A 18 -4.28 -8.17 10.63
N TRP A 19 -5.02 -7.07 10.89
CA TRP A 19 -4.52 -5.94 11.69
C TRP A 19 -5.15 -5.80 13.07
N GLY A 20 -6.10 -6.65 13.42
CA GLY A 20 -6.89 -6.54 14.62
C GLY A 20 -7.94 -5.42 14.52
N GLN A 21 -8.59 -5.15 15.65
CA GLN A 21 -9.49 -4.02 15.76
C GLN A 21 -8.68 -2.72 15.85
N LEU A 22 -9.05 -1.71 15.06
CA LEU A 22 -8.47 -0.38 15.14
C LEU A 22 -8.82 0.27 16.49
N ASP A 23 -7.84 0.92 17.12
CA ASP A 23 -8.04 1.63 18.38
C ASP A 23 -9.21 2.63 18.28
N PRO A 24 -10.18 2.64 19.21
CA PRO A 24 -11.33 3.54 19.13
C PRO A 24 -10.96 5.03 19.09
N GLU A 25 -9.87 5.44 19.76
CA GLU A 25 -9.36 6.81 19.64
C GLU A 25 -8.81 7.05 18.23
N ALA A 26 -8.08 6.09 17.66
CA ALA A 26 -7.62 6.20 16.27
C ALA A 26 -8.78 6.31 15.28
N VAL A 27 -9.88 5.57 15.49
CA VAL A 27 -11.11 5.68 14.68
C VAL A 27 -11.67 7.10 14.73
N GLU A 28 -11.79 7.68 15.91
CA GLU A 28 -12.31 9.03 16.08
C GLU A 28 -11.38 10.07 15.45
N GLU A 29 -10.06 9.94 15.63
CA GLU A 29 -9.09 10.82 14.99
C GLU A 29 -9.16 10.75 13.46
N LEU A 30 -9.26 9.55 12.86
CA LEU A 30 -9.45 9.43 11.39
C LEU A 30 -10.75 10.06 10.90
N LYS A 31 -11.81 9.98 11.70
CA LYS A 31 -13.09 10.65 11.40
C LYS A 31 -12.94 12.17 11.45
N GLN A 32 -12.26 12.70 12.47
CA GLN A 32 -11.97 14.14 12.58
C GLN A 32 -11.04 14.63 11.46
N ALA A 33 -10.08 13.81 11.02
CA ALA A 33 -9.26 14.09 9.85
C ALA A 33 -10.14 14.26 8.61
N SER A 34 -11.14 13.39 8.42
CA SER A 34 -12.07 13.46 7.30
C SER A 34 -12.93 14.74 7.32
N PHE A 35 -13.44 15.13 8.49
CA PHE A 35 -14.21 16.38 8.64
C PHE A 35 -13.38 17.65 8.51
N SER A 36 -12.07 17.55 8.75
CA SER A 36 -11.16 18.67 8.67
C SER A 36 -10.79 19.04 7.23
N TYR A 37 -11.09 18.19 6.24
CA TYR A 37 -10.81 18.51 4.84
C TYR A 37 -11.64 19.73 4.38
N PRO A 38 -11.03 20.72 3.68
CA PRO A 38 -9.69 20.73 3.09
C PRO A 38 -8.56 21.37 3.93
N ASP A 39 -8.76 21.64 5.23
CA ASP A 39 -7.71 22.18 6.12
C ASP A 39 -6.60 21.16 6.38
N LYS A 40 -5.58 21.17 5.51
CA LYS A 40 -4.45 20.24 5.53
C LYS A 40 -3.75 20.16 6.89
N ARG A 41 -3.67 21.27 7.64
CA ARG A 41 -3.00 21.27 8.96
C ARG A 41 -3.81 20.48 9.98
N LYS A 42 -5.14 20.68 10.01
CA LYS A 42 -6.02 19.91 10.89
C LYS A 42 -6.11 18.44 10.48
N VAL A 43 -6.18 18.17 9.17
CA VAL A 43 -6.14 16.79 8.65
C VAL A 43 -4.86 16.08 9.14
N LEU A 44 -3.69 16.68 8.96
CA LEU A 44 -2.42 16.09 9.38
C LEU A 44 -2.33 15.93 10.91
N TYR A 45 -2.83 16.91 11.67
CA TYR A 45 -2.89 16.82 13.13
C TYR A 45 -3.63 15.56 13.60
N HIS A 46 -4.83 15.33 13.05
CA HIS A 46 -5.63 14.17 13.39
C HIS A 46 -5.01 12.86 12.87
N LEU A 47 -4.42 12.85 11.67
CA LEU A 47 -3.71 11.68 11.16
C LEU A 47 -2.51 11.28 12.04
N ASN A 48 -1.73 12.25 12.54
CA ASN A 48 -0.63 11.98 13.46
C ASN A 48 -1.13 11.38 14.79
N ARG A 49 -2.25 11.88 15.32
CA ARG A 49 -2.86 11.31 16.54
C ARG A 49 -3.37 9.89 16.33
N ALA A 50 -3.98 9.60 15.18
CA ALA A 50 -4.33 8.23 14.81
C ALA A 50 -3.09 7.33 14.70
N PHE A 51 -1.99 7.86 14.17
CA PHE A 51 -0.71 7.15 14.06
C PHE A 51 -0.09 6.85 15.43
N GLU A 52 -0.12 7.78 16.38
CA GLU A 52 0.34 7.54 17.76
C GLU A 52 -0.42 6.40 18.45
N LYS A 53 -1.70 6.21 18.11
CA LYS A 53 -2.56 5.18 18.69
C LYS A 53 -2.47 3.83 17.98
N SER A 54 -2.17 3.82 16.68
CA SER A 54 -2.23 2.61 15.84
C SER A 54 -1.22 2.66 14.69
N ALA A 55 0.06 2.80 15.03
CA ALA A 55 1.14 3.04 14.06
C ALA A 55 1.29 1.98 12.96
N SER A 56 0.99 0.71 13.25
CA SER A 56 1.09 -0.40 12.29
C SER A 56 -0.25 -0.79 11.65
N HIS A 57 -1.34 -0.09 12.00
CA HIS A 57 -2.65 -0.39 11.44
C HIS A 57 -2.76 0.17 10.02
N MET A 58 -3.11 -0.70 9.07
CA MET A 58 -3.06 -0.39 7.64
C MET A 58 -3.93 0.82 7.25
N THR A 59 -5.10 0.96 7.88
CA THR A 59 -5.99 2.12 7.73
C THR A 59 -5.28 3.44 8.00
N VAL A 60 -4.45 3.50 9.03
CA VAL A 60 -3.73 4.71 9.41
C VAL A 60 -2.60 4.99 8.42
N LEU A 61 -1.85 3.95 8.04
CA LEU A 61 -0.77 4.05 7.04
C LEU A 61 -1.29 4.50 5.67
N ILE A 62 -2.42 3.94 5.22
CA ILE A 62 -3.09 4.34 3.98
C ILE A 62 -3.60 5.78 4.08
N GLY A 63 -4.12 6.19 5.24
CA GLY A 63 -4.52 7.58 5.50
C GLY A 63 -3.35 8.56 5.29
N MET A 64 -2.19 8.26 5.89
CA MET A 64 -0.98 9.06 5.71
C MET A 64 -0.49 9.06 4.26
N TYR A 65 -0.43 7.90 3.62
CA TYR A 65 -0.08 7.77 2.19
C TYR A 65 -0.97 8.66 1.31
N ARG A 66 -2.30 8.56 1.45
CA ARG A 66 -3.26 9.32 0.63
C ARG A 66 -3.19 10.81 0.88
N PHE A 67 -2.96 11.22 2.13
CA PHE A 67 -2.81 12.63 2.48
C PHE A 67 -1.68 13.29 1.69
N TYR A 68 -0.49 12.68 1.65
CA TYR A 68 0.63 13.22 0.90
C TYR A 68 0.45 13.06 -0.62
N PHE A 69 -0.10 11.94 -1.06
CA PHE A 69 -0.42 11.70 -2.47
C PHE A 69 -1.31 12.80 -3.07
N TYR A 70 -2.40 13.16 -2.38
CA TYR A 70 -3.32 14.22 -2.86
C TYR A 70 -2.72 15.62 -2.82
N GLN A 71 -1.63 15.82 -2.09
CA GLN A 71 -0.88 17.07 -2.08
C GLN A 71 0.24 17.11 -3.11
N SER A 72 0.41 16.06 -3.90
CA SER A 72 1.55 15.87 -4.82
C SER A 72 2.91 15.87 -4.12
N ASP A 73 2.94 15.60 -2.80
CA ASP A 73 4.18 15.39 -2.06
C ASP A 73 4.63 13.93 -2.24
N LEU A 74 5.23 13.67 -3.40
CA LEU A 74 5.54 12.31 -3.85
C LEU A 74 6.59 11.62 -2.97
N GLU A 75 7.56 12.37 -2.43
CA GLU A 75 8.59 11.83 -1.55
C GLU A 75 7.99 11.33 -0.24
N LYS A 76 7.14 12.13 0.41
CA LYS A 76 6.45 11.68 1.63
C LYS A 76 5.45 10.58 1.33
N SER A 77 4.73 10.67 0.20
CA SER A 77 3.83 9.60 -0.24
C SER A 77 4.60 8.28 -0.45
N LEU A 78 5.82 8.34 -1.00
CA LEU A 78 6.67 7.17 -1.21
C LEU A 78 7.09 6.54 0.11
N TYR A 79 7.48 7.35 1.10
CA TYR A 79 7.81 6.87 2.44
C TYR A 79 6.67 6.05 3.05
N TRP A 80 5.45 6.60 3.06
CA TRP A 80 4.27 5.89 3.59
C TRP A 80 3.88 4.68 2.75
N GLY A 81 4.03 4.75 1.42
CA GLY A 81 3.82 3.61 0.54
C GLY A 81 4.77 2.44 0.85
N LYS A 82 6.06 2.74 1.06
CA LYS A 82 7.06 1.73 1.46
C LYS A 82 6.73 1.12 2.83
N LEU A 83 6.21 1.89 3.78
CA LEU A 83 5.71 1.35 5.07
C LEU A 83 4.50 0.41 4.89
N CYS A 84 3.55 0.75 4.02
CA CYS A 84 2.42 -0.14 3.72
C CYS A 84 2.91 -1.49 3.15
N VAL A 85 3.90 -1.45 2.24
CA VAL A 85 4.53 -2.67 1.68
C VAL A 85 5.20 -3.49 2.78
N ALA A 86 5.99 -2.86 3.65
CA ALA A 86 6.68 -3.55 4.74
C ALA A 86 5.71 -4.21 5.73
N GLU A 87 4.65 -3.51 6.16
CA GLU A 87 3.68 -4.06 7.11
C GLU A 87 2.81 -5.16 6.50
N THR A 88 2.41 -5.03 5.23
CA THR A 88 1.70 -6.13 4.53
C THR A 88 2.59 -7.34 4.33
N ALA A 89 3.86 -7.16 3.92
CA ALA A 89 4.84 -8.24 3.79
C ALA A 89 5.07 -8.98 5.11
N LYS A 90 5.20 -8.24 6.21
CA LYS A 90 5.33 -8.81 7.56
C LYS A 90 4.15 -9.69 7.93
N LYS A 91 2.91 -9.28 7.62
CA LYS A 91 1.70 -10.08 7.86
C LYS A 91 1.63 -11.32 6.97
N LEU A 92 2.16 -11.23 5.74
CA LEU A 92 2.29 -12.37 4.82
C LEU A 92 3.40 -13.35 5.21
N GLY A 93 4.29 -12.96 6.13
CA GLY A 93 5.47 -13.75 6.49
C GLY A 93 6.48 -13.87 5.34
N ILE A 94 6.59 -12.84 4.50
CA ILE A 94 7.60 -12.73 3.43
C ILE A 94 8.60 -11.62 3.77
N SER A 95 9.66 -11.44 2.96
CA SER A 95 10.60 -10.33 3.20
C SER A 95 9.90 -8.97 3.10
N GLN A 96 10.20 -8.09 4.05
CA GLN A 96 9.68 -6.72 4.10
C GLN A 96 10.30 -5.84 3.01
N SER A 97 11.50 -6.19 2.53
CA SER A 97 12.14 -5.58 1.39
C SER A 97 11.74 -6.34 0.12
N TRP A 98 11.07 -5.66 -0.81
CA TRP A 98 10.65 -6.27 -2.07
C TRP A 98 11.85 -6.79 -2.90
N GLU A 99 13.03 -6.19 -2.72
CA GLU A 99 14.29 -6.60 -3.37
C GLU A 99 14.78 -7.98 -2.91
N GLU A 100 14.36 -8.41 -1.72
CA GLU A 100 14.78 -9.66 -1.08
C GLU A 100 13.71 -10.77 -1.22
N LEU A 101 12.75 -10.61 -2.13
CA LEU A 101 11.76 -11.65 -2.39
C LEU A 101 12.42 -12.87 -3.01
N THR A 102 12.37 -13.99 -2.28
CA THR A 102 12.79 -15.30 -2.78
C THR A 102 11.78 -15.83 -3.79
N GLU A 103 12.18 -16.84 -4.57
CA GLU A 103 11.25 -17.53 -5.47
C GLU A 103 10.07 -18.15 -4.70
N GLU A 104 10.31 -18.67 -3.48
CA GLU A 104 9.25 -19.19 -2.63
C GLU A 104 8.23 -18.11 -2.25
N HIS A 105 8.67 -16.90 -1.90
CA HIS A 105 7.78 -15.76 -1.64
C HIS A 105 6.94 -15.45 -2.88
N LYS A 106 7.56 -15.39 -4.08
CA LYS A 106 6.85 -15.13 -5.33
C LYS A 106 5.82 -16.24 -5.64
N GLN A 107 6.17 -17.51 -5.43
CA GLN A 107 5.25 -18.62 -5.65
C GLN A 107 4.06 -18.59 -4.69
N LYS A 108 4.27 -18.19 -3.43
CA LYS A 108 3.20 -17.96 -2.47
C LYS A 108 2.23 -16.89 -2.96
N LEU A 109 2.76 -15.73 -3.36
CA LEU A 109 1.97 -14.60 -3.86
C LEU A 109 1.18 -14.91 -5.15
N LYS A 110 1.63 -15.88 -5.96
CA LYS A 110 0.95 -16.32 -7.19
C LYS A 110 -0.18 -17.33 -6.94
N LYS A 111 -0.05 -18.18 -5.92
CA LYS A 111 -0.93 -19.34 -5.70
C LYS A 111 -2.10 -19.04 -4.76
N GLU A 112 -1.89 -18.12 -3.83
CA GLU A 112 -2.87 -17.78 -2.81
C GLU A 112 -3.66 -16.53 -3.24
N GLU A 113 -4.98 -16.59 -3.12
CA GLU A 113 -5.84 -15.42 -3.24
C GLU A 113 -6.26 -14.99 -1.83
N SER A 114 -5.84 -13.79 -1.43
CA SER A 114 -6.31 -13.19 -0.18
C SER A 114 -6.32 -11.67 -0.27
N PRO A 115 -7.19 -10.98 0.48
CA PRO A 115 -7.20 -9.51 0.52
C PRO A 115 -5.87 -8.91 0.98
N LEU A 116 -5.09 -9.65 1.80
CA LEU A 116 -3.77 -9.22 2.23
C LEU A 116 -2.75 -9.22 1.09
N ILE A 117 -2.81 -10.23 0.20
CA ILE A 117 -1.98 -10.30 -1.01
C ILE A 117 -2.37 -9.18 -1.96
N ASP A 118 -3.67 -8.98 -2.20
CA ASP A 118 -4.15 -7.89 -3.06
C ASP A 118 -3.67 -6.53 -2.55
N LEU A 119 -3.71 -6.32 -1.24
CA LEU A 119 -3.25 -5.08 -0.63
C LEU A 119 -1.74 -4.90 -0.75
N TYR A 120 -0.96 -5.95 -0.52
CA TYR A 120 0.49 -5.94 -0.74
C TYR A 120 0.82 -5.56 -2.19
N LEU A 121 0.20 -6.22 -3.17
CA LEU A 121 0.49 -5.98 -4.58
C LEU A 121 0.06 -4.57 -5.02
N ARG A 122 -1.09 -4.07 -4.54
CA ARG A 122 -1.53 -2.68 -4.79
C ARG A 122 -0.59 -1.66 -4.14
N ALA A 123 -0.11 -1.91 -2.92
CA ALA A 123 0.84 -1.04 -2.25
C ALA A 123 2.19 -1.01 -2.99
N LEU A 124 2.69 -2.18 -3.42
CA LEU A 124 3.92 -2.31 -4.19
C LEU A 124 3.79 -1.62 -5.56
N HIS A 125 2.63 -1.74 -6.22
CA HIS A 125 2.34 -1.02 -7.46
C HIS A 125 2.34 0.50 -7.25
N ALA A 126 1.76 0.99 -6.16
CA ALA A 126 1.79 2.41 -5.81
C ALA A 126 3.22 2.93 -5.59
N VAL A 127 4.09 2.13 -4.94
CA VAL A 127 5.52 2.46 -4.78
C VAL A 127 6.22 2.55 -6.13
N GLY A 128 6.03 1.55 -7.01
CA GLY A 128 6.60 1.57 -8.37
C GLY A 128 6.14 2.79 -9.18
N TYR A 129 4.86 3.15 -9.09
CA TYR A 129 4.32 4.36 -9.71
C TYR A 129 4.98 5.64 -9.18
N LEU A 130 5.11 5.78 -7.85
CA LEU A 130 5.70 6.96 -7.23
C LEU A 130 7.18 7.12 -7.58
N LEU A 131 7.94 6.03 -7.62
CA LEU A 131 9.34 6.03 -8.06
C LEU A 131 9.46 6.51 -9.51
N GLY A 132 8.60 6.01 -10.41
CA GLY A 132 8.56 6.47 -11.80
C GLY A 132 8.27 7.97 -11.90
N ARG A 133 7.29 8.46 -11.13
CA ARG A 133 6.94 9.89 -11.06
C ARG A 133 8.04 10.78 -10.46
N LEU A 134 8.92 10.21 -9.63
CA LEU A 134 10.09 10.87 -9.05
C LEU A 134 11.32 10.78 -9.97
N GLY A 135 11.21 10.18 -11.16
CA GLY A 135 12.32 9.97 -12.09
C GLY A 135 13.24 8.80 -11.71
N GLN A 136 12.92 8.03 -10.67
CA GLN A 136 13.66 6.84 -10.24
C GLN A 136 13.24 5.63 -11.09
N LYS A 137 13.44 5.75 -12.41
CA LYS A 137 12.96 4.82 -13.43
C LYS A 137 13.48 3.40 -13.23
N ASP A 138 14.78 3.23 -12.95
CA ASP A 138 15.37 1.89 -12.80
C ASP A 138 14.76 1.11 -11.64
N GLU A 139 14.55 1.76 -10.49
CA GLU A 139 13.91 1.14 -9.32
C GLU A 139 12.42 0.85 -9.61
N ALA A 140 11.72 1.80 -10.26
CA ALA A 140 10.34 1.61 -10.67
C ALA A 140 10.17 0.39 -11.59
N LEU A 141 11.03 0.25 -12.62
CA LEU A 141 10.98 -0.86 -13.57
C LEU A 141 11.26 -2.21 -12.90
N LYS A 142 12.19 -2.28 -11.94
CA LYS A 142 12.43 -3.50 -11.16
C LYS A 142 11.18 -3.93 -10.40
N ILE A 143 10.51 -2.99 -9.72
CA ILE A 143 9.25 -3.28 -9.00
C ILE A 143 8.16 -3.75 -9.97
N LEU A 144 7.99 -3.06 -11.10
CA LEU A 144 6.95 -3.39 -12.06
C LEU A 144 7.17 -4.75 -12.72
N ASN A 145 8.43 -5.12 -12.98
CA ASN A 145 8.77 -6.46 -13.46
C ASN A 145 8.40 -7.54 -12.43
N VAL A 146 8.75 -7.33 -11.16
CA VAL A 146 8.35 -8.25 -10.08
C VAL A 146 6.83 -8.38 -9.99
N LEU A 147 6.10 -7.27 -10.11
CA LEU A 147 4.63 -7.29 -10.13
C LEU A 147 4.08 -8.04 -11.34
N SER A 148 4.63 -7.84 -12.54
CA SER A 148 4.22 -8.57 -13.74
C SER A 148 4.49 -10.07 -13.67
N GLU A 149 5.52 -10.51 -12.94
CA GLU A 149 5.76 -11.92 -12.69
C GLU A 149 4.68 -12.55 -11.79
N ILE A 150 4.08 -11.77 -10.90
CA ILE A 150 3.16 -12.23 -9.84
C ILE A 150 1.69 -12.03 -10.27
N ASP A 151 1.32 -10.84 -10.74
CA ASP A 151 -0.03 -10.50 -11.21
C ASP A 151 -0.27 -10.99 -12.63
N THR A 152 -0.46 -12.30 -12.76
CA THR A 152 -0.79 -12.94 -14.05
C THR A 152 -2.14 -12.48 -14.63
N SER A 153 -3.02 -11.91 -13.79
CA SER A 153 -4.32 -11.39 -14.21
C SER A 153 -4.25 -10.01 -14.89
N LYS A 154 -3.10 -9.33 -14.79
CA LYS A 154 -2.81 -7.98 -15.31
C LYS A 154 -3.75 -6.88 -14.76
N GLN A 155 -4.44 -7.14 -13.66
CA GLN A 155 -5.40 -6.20 -13.08
C GLN A 155 -4.73 -4.95 -12.49
N LEU A 156 -3.47 -5.05 -12.08
CA LEU A 156 -2.72 -3.92 -11.52
C LEU A 156 -2.17 -2.99 -12.60
N GLY A 157 -2.05 -3.45 -13.85
CA GLY A 157 -1.55 -2.64 -14.96
C GLY A 157 -0.04 -2.38 -14.92
N ALA A 158 0.74 -3.19 -14.21
CA ALA A 158 2.19 -3.01 -14.05
C ALA A 158 2.94 -2.99 -15.41
N GLU A 159 2.59 -3.89 -16.33
CA GLU A 159 3.17 -3.93 -17.70
C GLU A 159 2.91 -2.63 -18.47
N ARG A 160 1.71 -2.07 -18.33
CA ARG A 160 1.34 -0.82 -19.00
C ARG A 160 2.17 0.34 -18.46
N LEU A 161 2.31 0.43 -17.14
CA LEU A 161 3.12 1.47 -16.51
C LEU A 161 4.60 1.33 -16.88
N ALA A 162 5.14 0.11 -16.92
CA ALA A 162 6.50 -0.14 -17.36
C ALA A 162 6.71 0.30 -18.82
N GLY A 163 5.76 0.00 -19.70
CA GLY A 163 5.79 0.44 -21.10
C GLY A 163 5.81 1.97 -21.24
N ILE A 164 5.03 2.69 -20.42
CA ILE A 164 5.06 4.18 -20.40
C ILE A 164 6.44 4.70 -19.99
N LEU A 165 6.99 4.17 -18.89
CA LEU A 165 8.31 4.59 -18.39
C LEU A 165 9.42 4.32 -19.41
N MET A 166 9.34 3.21 -20.15
CA MET A 166 10.28 2.90 -21.23
C MET A 166 10.10 3.82 -22.45
N ALA A 167 8.85 4.17 -22.79
CA ALA A 167 8.53 5.00 -23.97
C ALA A 167 8.85 6.49 -23.81
N GLU A 168 9.05 7.00 -22.60
CA GLU A 168 9.53 8.38 -22.37
C GLU A 168 10.99 8.59 -22.85
N GLU A 169 11.66 7.58 -23.41
CA GLU A 169 12.96 7.66 -24.10
C GLU A 169 12.87 8.05 -25.60
N ILE A 170 11.91 8.88 -26.00
CA ILE A 170 12.01 9.50 -27.33
C ILE A 170 12.71 10.86 -27.17
N PRO A 171 13.95 11.02 -27.69
CA PRO A 171 14.72 12.25 -27.61
C PRO A 171 14.09 13.42 -28.38
#